data_AF-A0A075IAK2-F1
#
_entry.id   AF-A0A075IAK2-F1
#
_cell.length_a   1.000
_cell.length_b   1.000
_cell.length_c   1.000
_cell.angle_alpha   90.00
_cell.angle_beta   90.00
_cell.angle_gamma   90.00
#
_symmetry.space_group_name_H-M   'P 1'
#
loop_
_entity.id
_entity.type
_entity.pdbx_description
1 polymer ?
#
loop_
_entity_poly.entity_id
_entity_poly.type
_entity_poly.pdbx_seq_one_letter_code
_entity_poly.pdbx_strand_id
1 'polypeptide(L)'
;MGNASFVPEDVESFKIGKKRLIVKVDTLVESTDLPPGMKLDDAARKSIVSCVSDFAAKGVKPIFGIISLTIPKRFSRSNIESLAKGFQKAAKEFRLKILGGDTNEGKELVISFSLFGVTEKIVNRKGAKTNHVIITSGPFGYTGAGLSILLKNKKCSKKVRCKGEKGYV
;
A
#
# COMPACT_ATOMS: atom_id res chain seq x y z
N MET A 1 -18.75 -15.11 -5.94
CA MET A 1 -17.36 -15.60 -6.11
C MET A 1 -17.33 -17.06 -5.69
N GLY A 2 -17.09 -17.98 -6.62
CA GLY A 2 -17.35 -19.43 -6.48
C GLY A 2 -16.38 -20.23 -5.60
N ASN A 3 -15.94 -19.67 -4.47
CA ASN A 3 -15.11 -20.40 -3.52
C ASN A 3 -15.83 -20.48 -2.16
N ALA A 4 -16.44 -21.63 -1.88
CA ALA A 4 -17.22 -21.87 -0.67
C ALA A 4 -16.37 -21.78 0.62
N SER A 5 -15.04 -21.77 0.52
CA SER A 5 -14.10 -21.64 1.64
C SER A 5 -13.41 -20.26 1.70
N PHE A 6 -14.02 -19.21 1.14
CA PHE A 6 -13.47 -17.86 1.26
C PHE A 6 -13.43 -17.41 2.73
N VAL A 7 -12.23 -17.09 3.22
CA VAL A 7 -12.03 -16.51 4.55
C VAL A 7 -11.51 -15.08 4.36
N PRO A 8 -12.21 -14.06 4.87
CA PRO A 8 -11.72 -12.69 4.80
C PRO A 8 -10.41 -12.52 5.59
N GLU A 9 -9.31 -12.37 4.89
CA GLU A 9 -7.96 -12.12 5.42
C GLU A 9 -7.37 -10.87 4.78
N ASP A 10 -6.25 -10.36 5.29
CA ASP A 10 -5.60 -9.17 4.71
C ASP A 10 -4.97 -9.44 3.33
N VAL A 11 -4.77 -10.73 2.99
CA VAL A 11 -4.17 -11.21 1.74
C VAL A 11 -4.91 -12.45 1.24
N GLU A 12 -4.86 -12.69 -0.07
CA GLU A 12 -5.34 -13.93 -0.68
C GLU A 12 -4.21 -14.97 -0.71
N SER A 13 -4.55 -16.24 -0.50
CA SER A 13 -3.58 -17.33 -0.58
C SER A 13 -4.11 -18.52 -1.38
N PHE A 14 -3.24 -19.13 -2.18
CA PHE A 14 -3.52 -20.34 -2.94
C PHE A 14 -2.25 -21.15 -3.13
N LYS A 15 -2.37 -22.41 -3.58
CA LYS A 15 -1.21 -23.29 -3.82
C LYS A 15 -0.96 -23.46 -5.32
N ILE A 16 0.31 -23.41 -5.70
CA ILE A 16 0.80 -23.91 -6.99
C ILE A 16 1.85 -24.97 -6.68
N GLY A 17 1.53 -26.23 -6.98
CA GLY A 17 2.33 -27.38 -6.56
C GLY A 17 2.50 -27.41 -5.04
N LYS A 18 3.76 -27.47 -4.57
CA LYS A 18 4.09 -27.48 -3.13
C LYS A 18 4.18 -26.09 -2.50
N LYS A 19 4.20 -25.02 -3.31
CA LYS A 19 4.37 -23.64 -2.81
C LYS A 19 3.01 -23.01 -2.54
N ARG A 20 2.89 -22.32 -1.41
CA ARG A 20 1.75 -21.44 -1.11
C ARG A 20 2.11 -20.01 -1.51
N LEU A 21 1.36 -19.51 -2.47
CA LEU A 21 1.46 -18.17 -3.05
C LEU A 21 0.54 -17.25 -2.27
N ILE A 22 1.05 -16.06 -1.99
CA ILE A 22 0.33 -14.98 -1.33
C ILE A 22 0.23 -13.84 -2.31
N VAL A 23 -0.98 -13.30 -2.45
CA VAL A 23 -1.28 -12.21 -3.36
C VAL A 23 -2.08 -11.17 -2.61
N LYS A 24 -1.86 -9.90 -2.95
CA LYS A 24 -2.69 -8.79 -2.54
C LYS A 24 -2.82 -7.82 -3.70
N VAL A 25 -3.99 -7.23 -3.85
CA VAL A 25 -4.19 -6.04 -4.67
C VAL A 25 -4.75 -4.92 -3.82
N ASP A 26 -4.28 -3.70 -4.05
CA ASP A 26 -4.87 -2.49 -3.52
C ASP A 26 -4.92 -1.42 -4.61
N THR A 27 -5.87 -0.50 -4.50
CA THR A 27 -6.08 0.57 -5.48
C THR A 27 -6.15 1.91 -4.79
N LEU A 28 -5.31 2.83 -5.26
CA LEU A 28 -5.27 4.22 -4.86
C LEU A 28 -5.92 5.05 -5.96
N VAL A 29 -6.90 5.86 -5.59
CA VAL A 29 -7.64 6.76 -6.49
C VAL A 29 -7.38 8.20 -6.08
N GLU A 30 -7.01 9.06 -7.04
CA GLU A 30 -6.61 10.43 -6.77
C GLU A 30 -7.64 11.22 -5.96
N SER A 31 -8.91 11.18 -6.35
CA SER A 31 -9.96 11.96 -5.68
C SER A 31 -10.21 11.57 -4.23
N THR A 32 -9.89 10.33 -3.83
CA THR A 32 -10.17 9.82 -2.48
C THR A 32 -8.93 9.68 -1.61
N ASP A 33 -7.79 9.34 -2.21
CA ASP A 33 -6.60 8.88 -1.50
C ASP A 33 -5.42 9.86 -1.56
N LEU A 34 -5.49 10.88 -2.42
CA LEU A 34 -4.47 11.94 -2.52
C LEU A 34 -4.99 13.21 -1.86
N PRO A 35 -4.57 13.53 -0.63
CA PRO A 35 -4.89 14.81 -0.01
C PRO A 35 -4.20 15.96 -0.77
N PRO A 36 -4.72 17.18 -0.62
CA PRO A 36 -4.12 18.36 -1.24
C PRO A 36 -2.62 18.49 -0.93
N GLY A 37 -1.82 18.69 -1.99
CA GLY A 37 -0.38 18.89 -1.88
C GLY A 37 0.46 17.62 -1.75
N MET A 38 -0.14 16.42 -1.78
CA MET A 38 0.62 15.17 -1.88
C MET A 38 1.42 15.13 -3.18
N LYS A 39 2.71 14.78 -3.09
CA LYS A 39 3.55 14.61 -4.27
C LYS A 39 3.27 13.28 -4.95
N LEU A 40 3.52 13.21 -6.26
CA LEU A 40 3.27 11.99 -7.02
C LEU A 40 4.24 10.86 -6.66
N ASP A 41 5.49 11.16 -6.29
CA ASP A 41 6.40 10.13 -5.80
C ASP A 41 5.96 9.57 -4.45
N ASP A 42 5.39 10.40 -3.58
CA ASP A 42 4.74 9.99 -2.33
C ASP A 42 3.50 9.12 -2.60
N ALA A 43 2.64 9.50 -3.54
CA ALA A 43 1.48 8.70 -3.95
C ALA A 43 1.89 7.31 -4.50
N ALA A 44 2.91 7.27 -5.35
CA ALA A 44 3.48 6.03 -5.89
C ALA A 44 4.10 5.13 -4.79
N ARG A 45 4.72 5.73 -3.77
CA ARG A 45 5.19 4.97 -2.60
C ARG A 45 4.02 4.44 -1.80
N LYS A 46 3.01 5.28 -1.49
CA LYS A 46 1.82 4.91 -0.72
C LYS A 46 1.10 3.70 -1.31
N SER A 47 0.94 3.63 -2.64
CA SER A 47 0.29 2.49 -3.30
C SER A 47 1.04 1.17 -3.14
N ILE A 48 2.36 1.19 -2.98
CA ILE A 48 3.15 -0.02 -2.70
C ILE A 48 3.11 -0.35 -1.21
N VAL A 49 3.25 0.66 -0.35
CA VAL A 49 3.25 0.52 1.11
C VAL A 49 1.96 -0.12 1.60
N SER A 50 0.80 0.20 1.01
CA SER A 50 -0.48 -0.36 1.45
C SER A 50 -0.52 -1.89 1.28
N CYS A 51 -0.13 -2.42 0.12
CA CYS A 51 0.01 -3.87 -0.08
C CYS A 51 1.10 -4.49 0.81
N VAL A 52 2.23 -3.79 0.99
CA VAL A 52 3.33 -4.28 1.84
C VAL A 52 2.91 -4.38 3.31
N SER A 53 2.09 -3.45 3.80
CA SER A 53 1.54 -3.47 5.16
C SER A 53 0.73 -4.75 5.40
N ASP A 54 -0.12 -5.14 4.45
CA ASP A 54 -0.92 -6.37 4.55
C ASP A 54 -0.04 -7.62 4.55
N PHE A 55 1.02 -7.64 3.73
CA PHE A 55 2.03 -8.70 3.76
C PHE A 55 2.75 -8.78 5.11
N ALA A 56 3.15 -7.63 5.66
CA ALA A 56 3.82 -7.54 6.94
C ALA A 56 2.92 -8.05 8.08
N ALA A 57 1.63 -7.71 8.08
CA ALA A 57 0.65 -8.20 9.04
C ALA A 57 0.50 -9.73 9.02
N LYS A 58 0.86 -10.37 7.91
CA LYS A 58 0.83 -11.83 7.71
C LYS A 58 2.17 -12.52 7.89
N GLY A 59 3.23 -11.77 8.20
CA GLY A 59 4.59 -12.28 8.29
C GLY A 59 5.14 -12.75 6.95
N VAL A 60 4.65 -12.20 5.84
CA VAL A 60 5.03 -12.60 4.48
C VAL A 60 5.99 -11.57 3.90
N LYS A 61 7.10 -12.05 3.34
CA LYS A 61 8.05 -11.18 2.63
C LYS A 61 7.56 -10.93 1.20
N PRO A 62 7.48 -9.67 0.74
CA PRO A 62 7.17 -9.38 -0.65
C PRO A 62 8.29 -9.83 -1.58
N ILE A 63 7.95 -10.24 -2.80
CA ILE A 63 8.91 -10.68 -3.81
C ILE A 63 8.73 -9.88 -5.11
N PHE A 64 7.52 -9.89 -5.67
CA PHE A 64 7.23 -9.28 -6.97
C PHE A 64 6.01 -8.37 -6.89
N GLY A 65 5.99 -7.34 -7.73
CA GLY A 65 4.83 -6.48 -7.92
C GLY A 65 4.50 -6.23 -9.38
N ILE A 66 3.24 -5.94 -9.67
CA ILE A 66 2.74 -5.49 -10.98
C ILE A 66 1.88 -4.25 -10.74
N ILE A 67 2.03 -3.22 -11.59
CA ILE A 67 1.31 -1.95 -11.45
C ILE A 67 0.37 -1.76 -12.65
N SER A 68 -0.88 -1.41 -12.43
CA SER A 68 -1.76 -0.85 -13.48
C SER A 68 -2.02 0.62 -13.18
N LEU A 69 -1.78 1.48 -14.17
CA LEU A 69 -1.92 2.93 -14.05
C LEU A 69 -2.99 3.45 -15.00
N THR A 70 -3.92 4.22 -14.45
CA THR A 70 -4.73 5.15 -15.24
C THR A 70 -4.12 6.53 -15.07
N ILE A 71 -3.73 7.16 -16.18
CA ILE A 71 -3.03 8.44 -16.19
C ILE A 71 -3.92 9.47 -16.90
N PRO A 72 -4.23 10.61 -16.27
CA PRO A 72 -5.03 11.63 -16.93
C PRO A 72 -4.21 12.47 -17.90
N LYS A 73 -4.83 12.92 -18.99
CA LYS A 73 -4.19 13.74 -20.04
C LYS A 73 -3.46 14.99 -19.54
N ARG A 74 -3.87 15.52 -18.39
CA ARG A 74 -3.21 16.71 -17.77
C ARG A 74 -1.82 16.41 -17.20
N PHE A 75 -1.43 15.14 -17.05
CA PHE A 75 -0.13 14.78 -16.51
C PHE A 75 0.97 15.01 -17.56
N SER A 76 1.95 15.82 -17.18
CA SER A 76 3.15 16.03 -17.98
C SER A 76 4.10 14.83 -17.89
N ARG A 77 5.09 14.79 -18.79
CA ARG A 77 6.21 13.84 -18.69
C ARG A 77 6.90 13.89 -17.32
N SER A 78 7.09 15.08 -16.75
CA SER A 78 7.69 15.23 -15.43
C SER A 78 6.84 14.58 -14.32
N ASN A 79 5.51 14.59 -14.46
CA ASN A 79 4.62 13.92 -13.51
C ASN A 79 4.80 12.40 -13.57
N ILE A 80 4.86 11.84 -14.78
CA ILE A 80 5.09 10.40 -15.01
C ILE A 80 6.47 9.99 -14.47
N GLU A 81 7.52 10.78 -14.72
CA GLU A 81 8.85 10.54 -14.18
C GLU A 81 8.88 10.58 -12.65
N SER A 82 8.08 11.46 -12.02
CA SER A 82 7.93 11.50 -10.56
C SER A 82 7.30 10.22 -10.00
N LEU A 83 6.21 9.72 -10.63
CA LEU A 83 5.59 8.45 -10.27
C LEU A 83 6.60 7.30 -10.38
N ALA A 84 7.30 7.20 -11.52
CA ALA A 84 8.29 6.16 -11.77
C ALA A 84 9.42 6.17 -10.73
N LYS A 85 9.90 7.36 -10.34
CA LYS A 85 10.89 7.51 -9.26
C LYS A 85 10.34 7.04 -7.92
N GLY A 86 9.09 7.36 -7.59
CA GLY A 86 8.41 6.89 -6.37
C GLY A 86 8.32 5.36 -6.32
N PHE A 87 7.84 4.74 -7.40
CA PHE A 87 7.77 3.27 -7.50
C PHE A 87 9.14 2.62 -7.35
N GLN A 88 10.17 3.15 -8.00
CA GLN A 88 11.52 2.61 -7.90
C GLN A 88 12.09 2.73 -6.48
N LYS A 89 11.90 3.86 -5.82
CA LYS A 89 12.34 4.06 -4.42
C LYS A 89 11.66 3.07 -3.48
N ALA A 90 10.33 2.92 -3.58
CA ALA A 90 9.57 2.00 -2.75
C ALA A 90 9.94 0.53 -3.02
N ALA A 91 10.12 0.15 -4.29
CA ALA A 91 10.57 -1.20 -4.64
C ALA A 91 11.94 -1.54 -4.02
N LYS A 92 12.88 -0.57 -4.02
CA LYS A 92 14.19 -0.69 -3.34
C LYS A 92 14.02 -0.77 -1.82
N GLU A 93 13.21 0.09 -1.23
CA GLU A 93 12.92 0.13 0.22
C GLU A 93 12.44 -1.23 0.74
N PHE A 94 11.48 -1.85 0.04
CA PHE A 94 10.87 -3.12 0.44
C PHE A 94 11.51 -4.36 -0.20
N ARG A 95 12.62 -4.19 -0.92
CA ARG A 95 13.39 -5.26 -1.58
C ARG A 95 12.53 -6.17 -2.47
N LEU A 96 11.59 -5.58 -3.20
CA LEU A 96 10.75 -6.25 -4.18
C LEU A 96 11.13 -5.82 -5.60
N LYS A 97 10.74 -6.61 -6.60
CA LYS A 97 10.91 -6.26 -8.02
C LYS A 97 9.55 -6.01 -8.67
N ILE A 98 9.40 -4.86 -9.33
CA ILE A 98 8.26 -4.60 -10.20
C ILE A 98 8.54 -5.31 -11.53
N LEU A 99 7.70 -6.27 -11.88
CA LEU A 99 7.89 -7.11 -13.07
C LEU A 99 7.37 -6.44 -14.35
N GLY A 100 6.42 -5.53 -14.21
CA GLY A 100 5.78 -4.86 -15.33
C GLY A 100 4.47 -4.24 -14.90
N GLY A 101 3.62 -3.98 -15.89
CA GLY A 101 2.38 -3.29 -15.67
C GLY A 101 1.63 -2.95 -16.94
N ASP A 102 0.56 -2.20 -16.76
CA ASP A 102 -0.24 -1.61 -17.83
C ASP A 102 -0.44 -0.12 -17.59
N THR A 103 -0.68 0.63 -18.67
CA THR A 103 -0.94 2.06 -18.62
C THR A 103 -2.11 2.41 -19.53
N ASN A 104 -3.13 3.06 -18.98
CA ASN A 104 -4.28 3.57 -19.72
C ASN A 104 -4.47 5.07 -19.48
N GLU A 105 -5.19 5.71 -20.39
CA GLU A 105 -5.67 7.09 -20.19
C GLU A 105 -6.98 7.08 -19.39
N GLY A 106 -7.18 8.09 -18.52
CA GLY A 106 -8.47 8.30 -17.87
C GLY A 106 -8.71 9.72 -17.36
N LYS A 107 -9.72 9.88 -16.50
CA LYS A 107 -10.11 11.20 -15.94
C LYS A 107 -9.22 11.64 -14.77
N GLU A 108 -8.76 10.69 -13.98
CA GLU A 108 -7.93 10.92 -12.79
C GLU A 108 -6.84 9.85 -12.68
N LEU A 109 -5.86 10.10 -11.82
CA LEU A 109 -4.83 9.13 -11.52
C LEU A 109 -5.42 7.99 -10.70
N VAL A 110 -5.30 6.77 -11.21
CA VAL A 110 -5.61 5.54 -10.48
C VAL A 110 -4.38 4.64 -10.52
N ILE A 111 -3.97 4.14 -9.36
CA ILE A 111 -2.83 3.24 -9.21
C ILE A 111 -3.34 1.96 -8.56
N SER A 112 -3.45 0.88 -9.34
CA SER A 112 -3.69 -0.45 -8.80
C SER A 112 -2.36 -1.19 -8.72
N PHE A 113 -2.00 -1.64 -7.53
CA PHE A 113 -0.77 -2.41 -7.31
C PHE A 113 -1.12 -3.81 -6.85
N SER A 114 -0.55 -4.81 -7.51
CA SER A 114 -0.62 -6.20 -7.08
C SER A 114 0.74 -6.66 -6.57
N LEU A 115 0.75 -7.25 -5.39
CA LEU A 115 1.93 -7.73 -4.70
C LEU A 115 1.88 -9.25 -4.54
N PHE A 116 3.02 -9.89 -4.76
CA PHE A 116 3.16 -11.35 -4.77
C PHE A 116 4.29 -11.79 -3.85
N GLY A 117 4.05 -12.87 -3.14
CA GLY A 117 5.03 -13.53 -2.28
C GLY A 117 4.76 -15.03 -2.15
N VAL A 118 5.67 -15.71 -1.45
CA VAL A 118 5.58 -17.14 -1.16
C VAL A 118 5.85 -17.33 0.31
N THR A 119 5.06 -18.16 0.98
CA THR A 119 5.30 -18.54 2.37
C THR A 119 4.80 -19.94 2.65
N GLU A 120 5.45 -20.65 3.57
CA GLU A 120 4.94 -21.92 4.09
C GLU A 120 3.93 -21.71 5.23
N LYS A 121 4.10 -20.63 5.99
CA LYS A 121 3.29 -20.30 7.17
C LYS A 121 2.68 -18.91 7.00
N ILE A 122 1.41 -18.79 7.35
CA ILE A 122 0.68 -17.52 7.33
C ILE A 122 0.06 -17.30 8.71
N VAL A 123 0.15 -16.07 9.20
CA VAL A 123 -0.53 -15.65 10.44
C VAL A 123 -1.98 -15.34 10.09
N ASN A 124 -2.92 -16.09 10.66
CA ASN A 124 -4.35 -15.86 10.44
C ASN A 124 -4.91 -14.86 11.45
N ARG A 125 -6.03 -14.20 11.12
CA ARG A 125 -6.76 -13.35 12.08
C ARG A 125 -7.39 -14.17 13.21
N LYS A 126 -7.66 -15.45 12.96
CA LYS A 126 -8.22 -16.40 13.93
C LYS A 126 -7.11 -17.06 14.76
N GLY A 127 -7.42 -17.40 16.01
CA GLY A 127 -6.52 -18.17 16.89
C GLY A 127 -6.05 -17.44 18.15
N ALA A 128 -6.53 -16.22 18.40
CA ALA A 128 -6.36 -15.57 19.70
C ALA A 128 -7.05 -16.40 20.81
N LYS A 129 -6.41 -16.52 21.97
CA LYS A 129 -6.91 -17.28 23.13
C LYS A 129 -6.95 -16.37 24.36
N THR A 130 -7.75 -16.76 25.36
CA THR A 130 -7.70 -16.16 26.70
C THR A 130 -6.26 -16.16 27.22
N ASN A 131 -5.86 -15.08 27.88
CA ASN A 131 -4.49 -14.80 28.36
C ASN A 131 -3.44 -14.47 27.29
N HIS A 132 -3.81 -14.38 26.00
CA HIS A 132 -2.93 -13.71 25.03
C HIS A 132 -2.90 -12.20 25.26
N VAL A 133 -1.75 -11.58 25.03
CA VAL A 133 -1.58 -10.13 25.09
C VAL A 133 -1.81 -9.48 23.72
N ILE A 134 -2.35 -8.27 23.72
CA ILE A 134 -2.48 -7.45 22.51
C ILE A 134 -1.25 -6.54 22.42
N ILE A 135 -0.53 -6.63 21.31
CA ILE A 135 0.69 -5.87 21.05
C ILE A 135 0.48 -5.02 19.80
N THR A 136 1.03 -3.80 19.80
CA THR A 136 0.96 -2.86 18.69
C THR A 136 2.37 -2.42 18.30
N SER A 137 2.61 -2.17 17.01
CA SER A 137 3.94 -1.79 16.51
C SER A 137 4.28 -0.31 16.76
N GLY A 138 3.31 0.50 17.19
CA GLY A 138 3.48 1.92 17.41
C GLY A 138 2.21 2.62 17.88
N PRO A 139 2.26 3.95 18.03
CA PRO A 139 1.12 4.78 18.41
C PRO A 139 0.11 4.93 17.26
N PHE A 140 -1.16 5.09 17.62
CA PHE A 140 -2.28 5.25 16.69
C PHE A 140 -2.62 6.71 16.42
N GLY A 141 -3.38 6.96 15.35
CA GLY A 141 -4.01 8.25 15.08
C GLY A 141 -3.17 9.28 14.31
N TYR A 142 -1.89 8.99 14.02
CA TYR A 142 -1.05 9.94 13.27
C TYR A 142 -1.54 10.23 11.86
N THR A 143 -2.00 9.21 11.12
CA THR A 143 -2.54 9.39 9.77
C THR A 143 -3.79 10.28 9.80
N GLY A 144 -4.72 10.03 10.72
CA GLY A 144 -5.93 10.86 10.87
C GLY A 144 -5.63 12.29 11.33
N ALA A 145 -4.70 12.45 12.27
CA ALA A 145 -4.23 13.78 12.68
C ALA A 145 -3.56 14.53 11.52
N GLY A 146 -2.68 13.87 10.77
CA GLY A 146 -2.00 14.43 9.60
C GLY A 146 -2.98 14.88 8.53
N LEU A 147 -3.96 14.03 8.18
CA LEU A 147 -5.01 14.38 7.23
C LEU A 147 -5.84 15.58 7.70
N SER A 148 -6.22 15.61 8.98
CA SER A 148 -6.98 16.72 9.57
C SER A 148 -6.21 18.04 9.52
N ILE A 149 -4.89 18.00 9.73
CA ILE A 149 -4.01 19.17 9.60
C ILE A 149 -3.97 19.67 8.16
N LEU A 150 -3.79 18.77 7.19
CA LEU A 150 -3.73 19.09 5.76
C LEU A 150 -5.04 19.70 5.25
N LEU A 151 -6.18 19.08 5.59
CA LEU A 151 -7.49 19.54 5.11
C LEU A 151 -7.95 20.85 5.77
N LYS A 152 -7.57 21.09 7.03
CA LYS A 152 -8.04 22.25 7.81
C LYS A 152 -7.00 23.37 7.95
N ASN A 153 -5.85 23.27 7.27
CA ASN A 153 -4.73 24.21 7.37
C ASN A 153 -4.35 24.57 8.83
N LYS A 154 -4.43 23.59 9.74
CA LYS A 154 -4.24 23.85 11.17
C LYS A 154 -2.75 24.01 11.51
N LYS A 155 -2.42 24.98 12.37
CA LYS A 155 -1.08 25.08 12.96
C LYS A 155 -0.80 23.82 13.78
N CYS A 156 0.37 23.22 13.57
CA CYS A 156 0.78 22.02 14.27
C CYS A 156 2.20 22.14 14.84
N SER A 157 2.47 21.45 15.96
CA SER A 157 3.81 21.41 16.52
C SER A 157 4.76 20.63 15.60
N LYS A 158 6.05 21.00 15.60
CA LYS A 158 7.08 20.34 14.76
C LYS A 158 7.10 18.80 14.95
N LYS A 159 6.81 18.31 16.16
CA LYS A 159 6.80 16.87 16.49
C LYS A 159 5.69 16.08 15.79
N VAL A 160 4.49 16.65 15.66
CA VAL A 160 3.34 15.99 15.03
C VAL A 160 3.42 16.12 13.51
N ARG A 161 3.93 17.25 13.00
CA ARG A 161 4.13 17.47 11.56
C ARG A 161 5.09 16.43 10.95
N CYS A 162 6.26 16.23 11.55
CA CYS A 162 7.25 15.26 11.04
C CYS A 162 6.78 13.79 11.10
N LYS A 163 5.87 13.43 12.01
CA LYS A 163 5.35 12.06 12.13
C LYS A 163 4.06 11.84 11.34
N GLY A 164 3.21 12.86 11.23
CA GLY A 164 1.97 12.83 10.43
C GLY A 164 2.26 12.84 8.92
N GLU A 165 3.22 13.65 8.46
CA GLU A 165 3.66 13.64 7.06
C GLU A 165 4.28 12.28 6.69
N LYS A 166 5.10 11.67 7.56
CA LYS A 166 5.69 10.33 7.35
C LYS A 166 4.73 9.16 7.53
N GLY A 167 3.62 9.35 8.26
CA GLY A 167 2.61 8.32 8.50
C GLY A 167 1.45 8.36 7.51
N TYR A 168 1.39 9.39 6.68
CA TYR A 168 0.43 9.52 5.58
C TYR A 168 1.06 9.22 4.21
N VAL A 169 2.39 9.39 4.10
CA VAL A 169 3.23 9.10 2.93
C VAL A 169 3.85 7.71 3.03
#